data_AF-A0A243WEV5-F1
#
_entry.id   AF-A0A243WEV5-F1
#
_cell.length_a   1.000
_cell.length_b   1.000
_cell.length_c   1.000
_cell.angle_alpha   90.00
_cell.angle_beta   90.00
_cell.angle_gamma   90.00
#
_symmetry.space_group_name_H-M   'P 1'
#
loop_
_entity.id
_entity.type
_entity.pdbx_description
1 polymer ?
#
loop_
_entity_poly.entity_id
_entity_poly.type
_entity_poly.pdbx_seq_one_letter_code
_entity_poly.pdbx_strand_id
1 'polypeptide(L)'
;MKEPFMALKQQATAPIWHYAGLLLIALLALSSLLTSGLNGKQDLAYLEKPHTGDLYHVRTQEGNFSLLKVVAVDGNSVQLQANTYQTSSSSEVADLNKPENYDHDAFDLTRYDLQIMKQKEQIVDVERPEND
;
A
#
# COMPACT_ATOMS: atom_id res chain seq x y z
N MET A 1 -27.44 55.07 -13.19
CA MET A 1 -27.69 53.96 -12.24
C MET A 1 -26.54 52.95 -12.22
N LYS A 2 -25.30 53.37 -11.93
CA LYS A 2 -24.13 52.46 -11.81
C LYS A 2 -23.21 52.77 -10.61
N GLU A 3 -23.38 53.94 -10.00
CA GLU A 3 -22.58 54.45 -8.88
C GLU A 3 -22.65 53.62 -7.58
N PRO A 4 -23.81 53.14 -7.09
CA PRO A 4 -23.85 52.47 -5.78
C PRO A 4 -23.26 51.05 -5.78
N PHE A 5 -23.04 50.46 -6.96
CA PHE A 5 -22.54 49.08 -7.09
C PHE A 5 -21.02 48.97 -6.91
N MET A 6 -20.29 50.06 -7.19
CA MET A 6 -18.82 50.08 -7.12
C MET A 6 -18.32 50.24 -5.67
N ALA A 7 -19.05 51.00 -4.84
CA ALA A 7 -18.71 51.22 -3.43
C ALA A 7 -18.89 49.95 -2.57
N LEU A 8 -19.88 49.09 -2.88
CA LEU A 8 -20.16 47.88 -2.11
C LEU A 8 -19.10 46.78 -2.33
N LYS A 9 -18.45 46.76 -3.50
CA LYS A 9 -17.40 45.78 -3.82
C LYS A 9 -16.11 45.99 -3.02
N GLN A 10 -15.79 47.22 -2.61
CA GLN A 10 -14.56 47.51 -1.87
C GLN A 10 -14.62 47.11 -0.38
N GLN A 11 -15.82 46.97 0.19
CA GLN A 11 -15.99 46.59 1.60
C GLN A 11 -16.15 45.08 1.81
N ALA A 12 -16.43 44.33 0.75
CA ALA A 12 -16.52 42.88 0.77
C ALA A 12 -15.15 42.21 0.55
N THR A 13 -14.20 42.44 1.45
CA THR A 13 -13.02 41.57 1.53
C THR A 13 -13.46 40.27 2.20
N ALA A 14 -13.37 39.16 1.46
CA ALA A 14 -13.74 37.85 1.99
C ALA A 14 -12.82 37.52 3.20
N PRO A 15 -13.38 37.25 4.39
CA PRO A 15 -12.56 36.91 5.55
C PRO A 15 -11.74 35.64 5.30
N ILE A 16 -10.46 35.68 5.66
CA ILE A 16 -9.48 34.59 5.44
C ILE A 16 -9.96 33.24 6.03
N TRP A 17 -10.80 33.30 7.05
CA TRP A 17 -11.43 32.14 7.70
C TRP A 17 -12.33 31.29 6.78
N HIS A 18 -12.85 31.84 5.67
CA HIS A 18 -13.61 31.03 4.71
C HIS A 18 -12.75 30.01 3.96
N TYR A 19 -11.43 30.22 3.91
CA TYR A 19 -10.50 29.27 3.29
C TYR A 19 -10.03 28.18 4.25
N ALA A 20 -10.43 28.20 5.53
CA ALA A 20 -10.02 27.18 6.50
C ALA A 20 -10.44 25.77 6.06
N GLY A 21 -11.63 25.61 5.49
CA GLY A 21 -12.09 24.34 4.93
C GLY A 21 -11.26 23.90 3.72
N LEU A 22 -10.90 24.84 2.84
CA LEU A 22 -10.08 24.56 1.66
C LEU A 22 -8.65 24.19 2.06
N LEU A 23 -8.11 24.86 3.08
CA LEU A 23 -6.80 24.59 3.67
C LEU A 23 -6.78 23.22 4.35
N LEU A 24 -7.86 22.82 5.03
CA LEU A 24 -8.01 21.49 5.62
C LEU A 24 -8.03 20.41 4.53
N ILE A 25 -8.81 20.59 3.46
CA ILE A 25 -8.84 19.65 2.32
C ILE A 25 -7.46 19.53 1.67
N ALA A 26 -6.75 20.65 1.49
CA ALA A 26 -5.40 20.65 0.93
C ALA A 26 -4.41 19.89 1.82
N LEU A 27 -4.48 20.06 3.15
CA LEU A 27 -3.67 19.31 4.13
C LEU A 27 -3.95 17.81 4.06
N LEU A 28 -5.23 17.40 3.99
CA LEU A 28 -5.60 16.00 3.87
C LEU A 28 -5.07 15.38 2.57
N ALA A 29 -5.22 16.07 1.43
CA ALA A 29 -4.69 15.61 0.15
C ALA A 29 -3.15 15.49 0.17
N LEU A 30 -2.45 16.48 0.74
CA LEU A 30 -1.00 16.44 0.91
C LEU A 30 -0.55 15.28 1.79
N SER A 31 -1.25 15.03 2.91
CA SER A 31 -0.95 13.92 3.80
C SER A 31 -1.09 12.56 3.11
N SER A 32 -2.14 12.37 2.32
CA SER A 32 -2.39 11.12 1.57
C SER A 32 -1.30 10.84 0.54
N LEU A 33 -0.78 11.86 -0.14
CA LEU A 33 0.32 11.68 -1.11
C LEU A 33 1.63 11.28 -0.43
N LEU A 34 1.92 11.87 0.73
CA LEU A 34 3.13 11.56 1.51
C LEU A 34 3.09 10.13 2.05
N THR A 35 1.95 9.66 2.57
CA THR A 35 1.81 8.30 3.12
C THR A 35 1.98 7.23 2.05
N SER A 36 1.40 7.42 0.86
CA SER A 36 1.54 6.45 -0.24
C SER A 36 3.00 6.31 -0.70
N GLY A 37 3.75 7.41 -0.72
CA GLY A 37 5.17 7.40 -1.07
C GLY A 37 6.08 6.79 0.00
N LEU A 38 5.67 6.82 1.28
CA LEU A 38 6.42 6.22 2.38
C LEU A 38 6.24 4.70 2.40
N ASN A 39 5.01 4.21 2.27
CA ASN A 39 4.71 2.77 2.27
C ASN A 39 5.43 2.05 1.12
N GLY A 40 5.37 2.61 -0.10
CA GLY A 40 6.07 2.02 -1.25
C GLY A 40 7.60 1.95 -1.08
N LYS A 41 8.21 2.86 -0.31
CA LYS A 41 9.65 2.80 -0.01
C LYS A 41 9.98 1.70 0.99
N GLN A 42 9.11 1.49 1.99
CA GLN A 42 9.28 0.41 2.97
C GLN A 42 9.14 -0.95 2.29
N ASP A 43 8.13 -1.13 1.43
CA ASP A 43 7.95 -2.35 0.63
C ASP A 43 9.21 -2.69 -0.16
N LEU A 44 9.79 -1.71 -0.86
CA LEU A 44 11.01 -1.91 -1.63
C LEU A 44 12.19 -2.32 -0.74
N ALA A 45 12.32 -1.71 0.44
CA ALA A 45 13.37 -2.07 1.38
C ALA A 45 13.21 -3.51 1.90
N TYR A 46 11.98 -3.97 2.14
CA TYR A 46 11.69 -5.34 2.55
C TYR A 46 11.90 -6.35 1.42
N LEU A 47 11.58 -6.00 0.17
CA LEU A 47 11.86 -6.85 -1.00
C LEU A 47 13.34 -6.94 -1.35
N GLU A 48 14.13 -5.88 -1.11
CA GLU A 48 15.59 -5.91 -1.28
C GLU A 48 16.27 -6.82 -0.25
N LYS A 49 15.70 -6.90 0.96
CA LYS A 49 16.19 -7.74 2.06
C LYS A 49 15.04 -8.57 2.64
N PRO A 50 14.61 -9.63 1.91
CA PRO A 50 13.58 -10.54 2.38
C PRO A 50 13.98 -11.15 3.72
N HIS A 51 13.00 -11.34 4.58
CA HIS A 51 13.16 -11.96 5.88
C HIS A 51 12.14 -13.08 6.05
N THR A 52 12.53 -14.14 6.77
CA THR A 52 11.60 -15.22 7.11
C THR A 52 10.43 -14.68 7.92
N GLY A 53 9.21 -15.00 7.51
CA GLY A 53 7.99 -14.48 8.10
C GLY A 53 7.40 -13.25 7.39
N ASP A 54 8.11 -12.64 6.42
CA ASP A 54 7.51 -11.59 5.58
C ASP A 54 6.26 -12.12 4.85
N LEU A 55 5.25 -11.27 4.74
CA LEU A 55 4.00 -11.53 4.04
C LEU A 55 3.89 -10.59 2.84
N TYR A 56 3.75 -11.16 1.66
CA TYR A 56 3.55 -10.41 0.43
C TYR A 56 2.09 -10.48 0.03
N HIS A 57 1.43 -9.32 0.00
CA HIS A 57 0.06 -9.21 -0.48
C HIS A 57 0.10 -9.23 -1.99
N VAL A 58 -0.45 -10.28 -2.59
CA VAL A 58 -0.38 -10.49 -4.03
C VAL A 58 -1.73 -10.36 -4.71
N ARG A 59 -1.75 -9.71 -5.87
CA ARG A 59 -2.90 -9.66 -6.77
C ARG A 59 -2.80 -10.79 -7.78
N THR A 60 -3.83 -11.63 -7.85
CA THR A 60 -3.96 -12.71 -8.82
C THR A 60 -4.35 -12.17 -10.20
N GLN A 61 -4.22 -12.98 -11.25
CA GLN A 61 -4.62 -12.58 -12.62
C GLN A 61 -6.12 -12.28 -12.74
N GLU A 62 -6.93 -12.86 -11.85
CA GLU A 62 -8.38 -12.64 -11.78
C GLU A 62 -8.74 -11.32 -11.07
N GLY A 63 -7.74 -10.61 -10.52
CA GLY A 63 -7.92 -9.37 -9.78
C GLY A 63 -8.24 -9.55 -8.29
N ASN A 64 -8.27 -10.79 -7.80
CA ASN A 64 -8.37 -11.10 -6.37
C ASN A 64 -7.01 -10.92 -5.67
N PHE A 65 -7.03 -10.97 -4.34
CA PHE A 65 -5.88 -10.81 -3.47
C PHE A 65 -5.64 -12.09 -2.68
N SER A 66 -4.36 -12.43 -2.47
CA SER A 66 -3.93 -13.56 -1.66
C SER A 66 -2.60 -13.22 -0.97
N LEU A 67 -2.04 -14.15 -0.21
CA LEU A 67 -0.79 -13.99 0.53
C LEU A 67 0.28 -14.97 0.04
N LEU A 68 1.51 -14.48 -0.07
CA LEU A 68 2.70 -15.32 -0.08
C LEU A 68 3.48 -15.10 1.22
N LYS A 69 3.88 -16.17 1.88
CA LYS A 69 4.67 -16.11 3.12
C LYS A 69 6.08 -16.58 2.87
N VAL A 70 7.07 -15.79 3.27
CA VAL A 70 8.48 -16.20 3.23
C VAL A 70 8.76 -17.20 4.33
N VAL A 71 9.18 -18.40 3.96
CA VAL A 71 9.51 -19.48 4.91
C VAL A 71 11.01 -19.67 5.09
N ALA A 72 11.81 -19.30 4.09
CA ALA A 72 13.27 -19.29 4.18
C ALA A 72 13.88 -18.31 3.18
N VAL A 73 15.10 -17.85 3.46
CA VAL A 73 15.89 -17.00 2.55
C VAL A 73 17.30 -17.57 2.51
N ASP A 74 17.76 -17.97 1.32
CA ASP A 74 19.11 -18.49 1.09
C ASP A 74 19.81 -17.72 -0.03
N GLY A 75 20.67 -16.78 0.39
CA GLY A 75 21.41 -15.91 -0.52
C GLY A 75 20.50 -15.06 -1.41
N ASN A 76 20.30 -15.51 -2.65
CA ASN A 76 19.43 -14.83 -3.61
C ASN A 76 18.05 -15.49 -3.77
N SER A 77 17.88 -16.70 -3.23
CA SER A 77 16.63 -17.46 -3.27
C SER A 77 15.76 -17.12 -2.06
N VAL A 78 14.47 -16.97 -2.30
CA VAL A 78 13.43 -16.72 -1.30
C VAL A 78 12.41 -17.83 -1.46
N GLN A 79 12.33 -18.68 -0.45
CA GLN A 79 11.38 -19.77 -0.40
C GLN A 79 10.05 -19.27 0.16
N LEU A 80 8.96 -19.52 -0.56
CA LEU A 80 7.64 -18.97 -0.32
C LEU A 80 6.60 -20.08 -0.24
N GLN A 81 5.61 -19.89 0.63
CA GLN A 81 4.37 -20.67 0.63
C GLN A 81 3.21 -19.78 0.16
N ALA A 82 2.42 -20.30 -0.78
CA ALA A 82 1.21 -19.62 -1.24
C ALA A 82 0.05 -19.93 -0.30
N ASN A 83 -0.81 -18.93 -0.08
CA ASN A 83 -2.09 -19.15 0.56
C ASN A 83 -3.07 -19.76 -0.45
N THR A 84 -3.78 -20.81 -0.05
CA THR A 84 -4.76 -21.51 -0.90
C THR A 84 -6.08 -20.75 -1.03
N TYR A 85 -6.26 -19.67 -0.25
CA TYR A 85 -7.42 -18.81 -0.29
C TYR A 85 -7.09 -17.48 -0.95
N GLN A 86 -8.16 -16.85 -1.46
CA GLN A 86 -8.12 -15.51 -2.02
C GLN A 86 -9.36 -14.74 -1.57
N THR A 87 -9.23 -13.41 -1.52
CA THR A 87 -10.31 -12.47 -1.25
C THR A 87 -10.40 -11.45 -2.38
N SER A 88 -11.59 -10.92 -2.66
CA SER A 88 -11.75 -9.81 -3.60
C SER A 88 -11.34 -8.45 -3.00
N SER A 89 -11.11 -8.39 -1.68
CA SER A 89 -10.82 -7.17 -0.94
C SER A 89 -9.36 -7.07 -0.50
N SER A 90 -8.65 -6.04 -0.96
CA SER A 90 -7.26 -5.82 -0.55
C SER A 90 -7.11 -5.51 0.94
N SER A 91 -8.13 -4.96 1.60
CA SER A 91 -8.06 -4.63 3.03
C SER A 91 -8.27 -5.83 3.94
N GLU A 92 -8.86 -6.91 3.42
CA GLU A 92 -9.16 -8.14 4.17
C GLU A 92 -8.13 -9.25 3.88
N VAL A 93 -7.15 -9.00 3.00
CA VAL A 93 -6.17 -10.02 2.62
C VAL A 93 -5.33 -10.50 3.81
N ALA A 94 -5.08 -9.62 4.79
CA ALA A 94 -4.37 -9.96 6.02
C ALA A 94 -5.11 -11.00 6.87
N ASP A 95 -6.45 -11.06 6.81
CA ASP A 95 -7.26 -12.05 7.53
C ASP A 95 -7.05 -13.49 7.01
N LEU A 96 -6.44 -13.63 5.82
CA LEU A 96 -6.06 -14.92 5.26
C LEU A 96 -4.82 -15.52 5.93
N ASN A 97 -4.05 -14.74 6.70
CA ASN A 97 -2.83 -15.18 7.38
C ASN A 97 -3.13 -16.14 8.54
N LYS A 98 -3.49 -17.38 8.19
CA LYS A 98 -3.71 -18.48 9.12
C LYS A 98 -2.80 -19.63 8.72
N PRO A 99 -2.10 -20.29 9.66
CA PRO A 99 -1.17 -21.38 9.34
C PRO A 99 -1.79 -22.47 8.45
N GLU A 100 -3.06 -22.80 8.67
CA GLU A 100 -3.81 -23.81 7.93
C GLU A 100 -4.19 -23.41 6.49
N ASN A 101 -4.09 -22.13 6.15
CA ASN A 101 -4.43 -21.61 4.82
C ASN A 101 -3.25 -21.66 3.84
N TYR A 102 -2.06 -22.04 4.30
CA TYR A 102 -0.88 -22.11 3.44
C TYR A 102 -0.70 -23.50 2.85
N ASP A 103 -0.28 -23.53 1.59
CA ASP A 103 0.09 -24.77 0.92
C ASP A 103 1.24 -25.46 1.66
N HIS A 104 1.23 -26.79 1.65
CA HIS A 104 2.32 -27.60 2.20
C HIS A 104 3.60 -27.42 1.39
N ASP A 105 3.46 -27.30 0.07
CA ASP A 105 4.59 -27.16 -0.82
C ASP A 105 5.06 -25.70 -0.88
N ALA A 106 6.36 -25.51 -0.66
CA ALA A 106 7.01 -24.24 -0.85
C ALA A 106 7.67 -24.18 -2.23
N PHE A 107 7.74 -22.98 -2.81
CA PHE A 107 8.40 -22.72 -4.09
C PHE A 107 9.40 -21.58 -3.95
N ASP A 108 10.39 -21.56 -4.82
CA ASP A 108 11.46 -20.57 -4.78
C ASP A 108 11.21 -19.46 -5.80
N LEU A 109 11.42 -18.22 -5.38
CA LEU A 109 11.60 -17.06 -6.25
C LEU A 109 12.93 -16.39 -5.93
N THR A 110 13.52 -15.74 -6.91
CA THR A 110 14.68 -14.88 -6.65
C THR A 110 14.24 -13.51 -6.16
N ARG A 111 15.15 -12.77 -5.50
CA ARG A 111 14.91 -11.34 -5.19
C ARG A 111 14.59 -10.52 -6.44
N TYR A 112 15.15 -10.88 -7.58
CA TYR A 112 14.87 -10.21 -8.85
C TYR A 112 13.45 -10.49 -9.34
N ASP A 113 12.95 -11.73 -9.17
CA ASP A 113 11.57 -12.07 -9.49
C ASP A 113 10.58 -11.28 -8.62
N LEU A 114 10.86 -11.15 -7.31
CA LEU A 114 10.06 -10.33 -6.39
C LEU A 114 10.02 -8.86 -6.83
N GLN A 115 11.15 -8.30 -7.27
CA GLN A 115 11.20 -6.94 -7.83
C GLN A 115 10.38 -6.80 -9.10
N ILE A 116 10.43 -7.78 -10.00
CA ILE A 116 9.58 -7.81 -11.21
C ILE A 116 8.11 -7.87 -10.81
N MET A 117 7.74 -8.69 -9.83
CA MET A 117 6.36 -8.79 -9.34
C MET A 117 5.88 -7.47 -8.74
N LYS A 118 6.72 -6.75 -8.00
CA LYS A 118 6.38 -5.40 -7.50
C LYS A 118 6.21 -4.39 -8.64
N GLN A 119 7.09 -4.41 -9.64
CA GLN A 119 7.00 -3.53 -10.81
C GLN A 119 5.76 -3.80 -11.67
N LYS A 120 5.29 -5.05 -11.70
CA LYS A 120 4.05 -5.47 -12.37
C LYS A 120 2.79 -5.24 -11.51
N GLU A 121 2.92 -4.60 -10.35
CA GLU A 121 1.84 -4.40 -9.37
C GLU A 121 1.19 -5.71 -8.92
N GLN A 122 1.92 -6.83 -9.03
CA GLN A 122 1.48 -8.13 -8.53
C GLN A 122 1.68 -8.21 -7.02
N ILE A 123 2.78 -7.66 -6.48
CA ILE A 123 2.93 -7.45 -5.04
C ILE A 123 2.42 -6.03 -4.73
N VAL A 124 1.29 -5.94 -4.06
CA VAL A 124 0.66 -4.64 -3.76
C VAL A 124 1.16 -4.04 -2.45
N ASP A 125 1.54 -4.88 -1.49
CA ASP A 125 1.96 -4.48 -0.14
C ASP A 125 2.88 -5.54 0.45
N VAL A 126 3.72 -5.14 1.40
CA VAL A 126 4.66 -6.04 2.10
C VAL A 126 4.59 -5.81 3.60
N GLU A 127 4.12 -6.81 4.31
CA GLU A 127 4.04 -6.79 5.76
C GLU A 127 5.19 -7.60 6.37
N ARG A 128 5.94 -6.98 7.28
CA ARG A 128 6.89 -7.66 8.14
C ARG A 128 6.30 -7.69 9.54
N PRO A 129 5.64 -8.80 9.95
CA PRO A 129 5.12 -8.89 11.30
C PRO A 129 6.29 -8.82 12.30
N GLU A 130 6.17 -7.94 13.29
CA GLU A 130 7.08 -7.94 14.42
C GLU A 130 6.81 -9.23 15.20
N ASN A 131 7.70 -10.22 15.08
CA ASN A 131 7.67 -11.39 15.94
C ASN A 131 8.14 -10.95 17.34
N ASP A 132 7.24 -10.99 18.33
CA ASP A 132 7.59 -11.07 19.76
C ASP A 132 8.27 -12.41 20.09
#